data_AF-A0A553QN17-F1
#
_entry.id   AF-A0A553QN17-F1
#
_cell.length_a   1.000
_cell.length_b   1.000
_cell.length_c   1.000
_cell.angle_alpha   90.00
_cell.angle_beta   90.00
_cell.angle_gamma   90.00
#
_symmetry.space_group_name_H-M   'P 1'
#
loop_
_entity.id
_entity.type
_entity.pdbx_description
1 polymer ?
#
loop_
_entity_poly.entity_id
_entity_poly.type
_entity_poly.pdbx_seq_one_letter_code
_entity_poly.pdbx_strand_id
1 'polypeptide(L)' 'MQSESLVVCEVDESLVKKLRDFRFRKETNNAAIIMKIDKDKQLVILEEEHE' A
#
# COMPACT_ATOMS: atom_id res chain seq x y z
N MET A 1 -25.99 -18.41 9.41
CA MET A 1 -25.01 -17.37 9.78
C MET A 1 -23.76 -17.66 8.97
N GLN A 2 -23.50 -16.89 7.91
CA GLN A 2 -22.25 -17.04 7.15
C GLN A 2 -21.18 -16.25 7.89
N SER A 3 -20.14 -16.94 8.33
CA SER A 3 -18.95 -16.33 8.92
C SER A 3 -18.25 -15.54 7.82
N GLU A 4 -18.23 -14.20 7.89
CA GLU A 4 -17.40 -13.39 7.00
C GLU A 4 -15.93 -13.69 7.32
N SER A 5 -15.29 -14.50 6.46
CA SER A 5 -13.86 -14.77 6.53
C SER A 5 -13.11 -13.54 6.05
N LEU A 6 -12.70 -12.68 6.99
CA LEU A 6 -11.90 -11.50 6.71
C LEU A 6 -10.43 -11.92 6.62
N VAL A 7 -9.88 -11.90 5.41
CA VAL A 7 -8.47 -12.20 5.15
C VAL A 7 -7.67 -10.90 5.30
N VAL A 8 -6.82 -10.84 6.31
CA VAL A 8 -5.91 -9.72 6.55
C VAL A 8 -4.64 -9.96 5.74
N CYS A 9 -4.32 -9.05 4.82
CA CYS A 9 -3.09 -9.11 4.01
C CYS A 9 -1.95 -8.38 4.72
N GLU A 10 -0.73 -8.89 4.59
CA GLU A 10 0.47 -8.20 5.06
C GLU A 10 0.85 -7.06 4.10
N VAL A 11 1.69 -6.12 4.54
CA VAL A 11 2.16 -5.01 3.71
C VAL A 11 3.62 -5.24 3.38
N ASP A 12 3.98 -5.15 2.09
CA ASP A 12 5.36 -5.32 1.64
C ASP A 12 6.30 -4.30 2.31
N GLU A 13 7.46 -4.75 2.78
CA GLU A 13 8.41 -3.90 3.51
C GLU A 13 8.90 -2.70 2.66
N SER A 14 9.04 -2.89 1.35
CA SER A 14 9.44 -1.80 0.43
C SER A 14 8.33 -0.76 0.30
N LEU A 15 7.06 -1.19 0.33
CA LEU A 15 5.91 -0.30 0.36
C LEU A 15 5.83 0.46 1.70
N VAL A 16 6.07 -0.20 2.84
CA VAL A 16 6.11 0.47 4.15
C VAL A 16 7.16 1.60 4.16
N LYS A 17 8.34 1.35 3.58
CA LYS A 17 9.39 2.37 3.46
C LYS A 17 8.95 3.55 2.59
N LYS A 18 8.36 3.29 1.41
CA LYS A 18 7.83 4.34 0.54
C LYS A 18 6.72 5.15 1.21
N LEU A 19 5.79 4.51 1.91
CA LEU A 19 4.72 5.20 2.65
C LEU A 19 5.28 6.11 3.74
N ARG A 20 6.37 5.69 4.39
CA ARG A 20 7.08 6.52 5.37
C ARG A 20 7.68 7.75 4.70
N ASP A 21 8.42 7.56 3.62
CA ASP A 21 9.07 8.66 2.89
C ASP A 21 8.02 9.64 2.32
N PHE A 22 6.95 9.11 1.72
CA PHE A 22 5.82 9.90 1.20
C PHE A 22 5.11 10.71 2.29
N ARG A 23 4.91 10.15 3.48
CA ARG A 23 4.32 10.87 4.62
C ARG A 23 5.21 12.02 5.11
N PHE A 24 6.53 11.83 5.05
CA PHE A 24 7.51 12.82 5.50
C PHE A 24 8.10 13.64 4.36
N ARG A 25 7.50 13.59 3.16
CA ARG A 25 7.95 14.37 2.01
C ARG A 25 7.91 15.86 2.33
N LYS A 26 8.83 16.61 1.72
CA LYS A 26 8.92 18.07 1.87
C LYS A 26 8.47 18.82 0.62
N GLU A 27 8.16 18.12 -0.47
CA GLU A 27 7.65 18.75 -1.68
C GLU A 27 6.24 19.34 -1.44
N THR A 28 5.93 20.42 -2.15
CA THR A 28 4.66 21.15 -2.07
C THR A 28 3.69 20.79 -3.21
N ASN A 29 3.99 19.76 -3.99
CA ASN A 29 3.15 19.24 -5.08
C ASN A 29 2.18 18.13 -4.62
N ASN A 30 1.19 17.88 -5.47
CA ASN A 30 0.17 16.87 -5.25
C ASN A 30 0.65 15.51 -5.72
N ALA A 31 1.22 14.73 -4.80
CA ALA A 31 1.59 13.36 -5.08
C ALA A 31 0.53 12.36 -4.57
N ALA A 32 0.43 11.18 -5.20
CA ALA A 32 -0.47 10.07 -4.86
C ALA A 32 0.24 8.72 -4.95
N ILE A 33 -0.08 7.79 -4.05
CA ILE A 33 0.39 6.40 -4.09
C ILE A 33 -0.80 5.48 -4.32
N ILE A 34 -0.75 4.68 -5.38
CA ILE A 34 -1.71 3.62 -5.68
C ILE A 34 -1.15 2.29 -5.18
N MET A 35 -1.94 1.59 -4.36
CA MET A 35 -1.61 0.28 -3.80
C MET A 35 -2.59 -0.76 -4.30
N LYS A 36 -2.10 -1.99 -4.50
CA LYS A 36 -2.93 -3.14 -4.85
C LYS A 36 -2.66 -4.33 -3.94
N ILE A 37 -3.64 -5.22 -3.83
CA ILE A 37 -3.50 -6.49 -3.12
C ILE A 37 -3.11 -7.56 -4.13
N ASP A 38 -1.93 -8.15 -3.95
CA ASP A 38 -1.55 -9.40 -4.60
C ASP A 38 -2.27 -10.55 -3.89
N LYS A 39 -3.28 -11.13 -4.55
CA LYS A 39 -4.10 -12.20 -3.97
C LYS A 39 -3.35 -13.51 -3.82
N ASP A 40 -2.36 -13.77 -4.67
CA ASP A 40 -1.58 -15.01 -4.63
C ASP A 40 -0.61 -14.99 -3.45
N LYS A 41 -0.09 -13.81 -3.12
CA LYS A 41 0.84 -13.60 -2.00
C LYS A 41 0.19 -13.09 -0.72
N GLN A 42 -1.10 -12.73 -0.77
CA GLN A 42 -1.81 -12.04 0.32
C GLN A 42 -1.05 -10.82 0.84
N LEU A 43 -0.47 -10.05 -0.10
CA LEU A 43 0.46 -8.96 0.20
C LEU A 43 0.00 -7.66 -0.48
N VAL A 44 -0.02 -6.56 0.26
CA VAL A 44 -0.24 -5.23 -0.29
C VAL A 44 1.07 -4.73 -0.90
N ILE A 45 1.04 -4.41 -2.19
CA ILE A 45 2.19 -3.97 -2.97
C ILE A 45 1.92 -2.62 -3.63
N LEU A 46 2.99 -1.89 -3.97
CA LEU A 46 2.89 -0.67 -4.76
C LEU A 46 2.43 -1.01 -6.18
N GLU A 47 1.44 -0.28 -6.68
CA GLU A 47 1.04 -0.33 -8.08
C GLU A 47 1.64 0.82 -8.87
N GLU A 48 1.40 2.05 -8.44
CA GLU A 48 1.80 3.26 -9.15
C GLU A 48 2.03 4.43 -8.17
N GLU A 49 2.85 5.40 -8.59
CA GLU A 49 3.13 6.64 -7.86
C GLU A 49 3.02 7.83 -8.81
N HIS A 50 2.33 8.89 -8.37
CA HIS A 50 2.15 10.15 -9.09
C HIS A 50 2.70 11.31 -8.26
N GLU A 51 3.19 12.37 -8.91
CA GLU A 51 3.79 13.58 -8.31
C GLU A 51 3.13 14.90 -8.79
#